data_AF-A0A7H4MD03-F1
#
_entry.id   AF-A0A7H4MD03-F1
#
_cell.length_a   1.000
_cell.length_b   1.000
_cell.length_c   1.000
_cell.angle_alpha   90.00
_cell.angle_beta   90.00
_cell.angle_gamma   90.00
#
_symmetry.space_group_name_H-M   'P 1'
#
loop_
_entity.id
_entity.type
_entity.pdbx_description
1 polymer ?
#
loop_
_entity_poly.entity_id
_entity_poly.type
_entity_poly.pdbx_seq_one_letter_code
_entity_poly.pdbx_strand_id
1 'polypeptide(L)'
;MEKAKKMAWRLLAASVGLLTLSQLAHADSLDEQRNRYAQIKQAWDNRQMDVVDQLMPTLSTYPLYPYLQYRQITDDLMNQPALVVKNFIDANPTLPPSAFLTFALRE
;
A
#
# COMPACT_ATOMS: atom_id res chain seq x y z
N MET A 1 -1.46 53.70 15.93
CA MET A 1 -0.61 52.56 15.52
C MET A 1 -1.03 51.21 16.11
N GLU A 2 -1.65 51.14 17.30
CA GLU A 2 -1.97 49.83 17.95
C GLU A 2 -3.02 48.96 17.24
N LYS A 3 -4.06 49.56 16.63
CA LYS A 3 -5.13 48.80 15.97
C LYS A 3 -4.63 48.01 14.75
N ALA A 4 -3.66 48.59 14.02
CA ALA A 4 -3.02 47.93 12.88
C ALA A 4 -2.21 46.69 13.32
N LYS A 5 -1.54 46.76 14.47
CA LYS A 5 -0.74 45.65 15.01
C LYS A 5 -1.60 44.47 15.45
N LYS A 6 -2.75 44.72 16.10
CA LYS A 6 -3.73 43.66 16.44
C LYS A 6 -4.38 43.05 15.20
N MET A 7 -4.68 43.86 14.18
CA MET A 7 -5.22 43.34 12.92
C MET A 7 -4.19 42.43 12.22
N ALA A 8 -2.94 42.87 12.13
CA ALA A 8 -1.84 42.07 11.58
C ALA A 8 -1.64 40.77 12.37
N TRP A 9 -1.74 40.81 13.71
CA TRP A 9 -1.65 39.61 14.55
C TRP A 9 -2.80 38.62 14.31
N ARG A 10 -4.03 39.11 14.10
CA ARG A 10 -5.17 38.26 13.77
C ARG A 10 -5.06 37.67 12.38
N LEU A 11 -4.54 38.44 11.42
CA LEU A 11 -4.29 37.95 10.06
C LEU A 11 -3.18 36.90 10.02
N LEU A 12 -2.11 37.07 10.82
CA LEU A 12 -1.07 36.06 10.99
C LEU A 12 -1.58 34.79 11.69
N ALA A 13 -2.42 34.92 12.72
CA ALA A 13 -3.04 33.76 13.37
C ALA A 13 -4.00 33.02 12.42
N ALA A 14 -4.77 33.75 11.61
CA ALA A 14 -5.68 33.17 10.63
C ALA A 14 -4.94 32.46 9.48
N SER A 15 -3.83 33.00 9.00
CA SER A 15 -3.03 32.36 7.95
C SER A 15 -2.29 31.12 8.44
N VAL A 16 -1.80 31.11 9.69
CA VAL A 16 -1.22 29.91 10.31
C VAL A 16 -2.29 28.83 10.52
N GLY A 17 -3.52 29.21 10.91
CA GLY A 17 -4.65 28.28 10.99
C GLY A 17 -4.97 27.60 9.65
N LEU A 18 -5.04 28.37 8.56
CA LEU A 18 -5.31 27.83 7.22
C LEU A 18 -4.21 26.89 6.70
N LEU A 19 -2.94 27.12 7.05
CA LEU A 19 -1.83 26.24 6.64
C LEU A 19 -1.77 24.91 7.40
N THR A 20 -2.37 24.82 8.60
CA THR A 20 -2.41 23.56 9.38
C THR A 20 -3.48 22.58 8.91
N LEU A 21 -4.61 23.05 8.36
CA LEU A 21 -5.64 22.15 7.84
C LEU A 21 -5.25 21.46 6.53
N SER A 22 -4.43 22.10 5.69
CA SER A 22 -4.03 21.57 4.38
C SER A 22 -3.11 20.34 4.46
N GLN A 23 -2.44 20.12 5.58
CA GLN A 23 -1.50 19.00 5.75
C GLN A 23 -2.18 17.68 6.17
N LEU A 24 -3.41 17.74 6.70
CA LEU A 24 -4.13 16.54 7.13
C LEU A 24 -4.71 15.73 5.96
N ALA A 25 -5.13 16.40 4.88
CA ALA A 25 -5.83 15.75 3.77
C ALA A 25 -4.95 14.81 2.91
N HIS A 26 -3.62 15.00 2.92
CA HIS A 26 -2.69 14.12 2.18
C HIS A 26 -2.20 12.92 2.99
N ALA A 27 -2.27 12.97 4.33
CA ALA A 27 -1.88 11.86 5.19
C ALA A 27 -2.91 10.72 5.20
N ASP A 28 -4.21 11.08 5.15
CA ASP A 28 -5.31 10.11 5.23
C ASP A 28 -5.22 9.03 4.14
N SER A 29 -4.86 9.40 2.91
CA SER A 29 -4.80 8.42 1.81
C SER A 29 -3.68 7.38 1.93
N LEU A 30 -2.52 7.75 2.51
CA LEU A 30 -1.42 6.80 2.73
C LEU A 30 -1.66 5.97 4.00
N ASP A 31 -2.16 6.58 5.07
CA ASP A 31 -2.45 5.87 6.31
C ASP A 31 -3.65 4.93 6.16
N GLU A 32 -4.67 5.27 5.36
CA GLU A 32 -5.72 4.33 4.96
C GLU A 32 -5.14 3.12 4.20
N GLN A 33 -4.23 3.35 3.25
CA GLN A 33 -3.59 2.26 2.49
C GLN A 33 -2.75 1.35 3.41
N ARG A 34 -2.01 1.94 4.35
CA ARG A 34 -1.26 1.18 5.37
C ARG A 34 -2.19 0.37 6.26
N ASN A 35 -3.31 0.94 6.68
CA ASN A 35 -4.29 0.26 7.51
C ASN A 35 -4.92 -0.93 6.76
N ARG A 36 -5.30 -0.76 5.49
CA ARG A 36 -5.79 -1.86 4.64
C ARG A 36 -4.74 -2.95 4.46
N TYR A 37 -3.47 -2.58 4.27
CA TYR A 37 -2.37 -3.53 4.20
C TYR A 37 -2.15 -4.29 5.52
N ALA A 38 -2.30 -3.62 6.66
CA ALA A 38 -2.24 -4.28 7.97
C ALA A 38 -3.40 -5.27 8.14
N GLN A 39 -4.61 -4.90 7.71
CA GLN A 39 -5.79 -5.76 7.78
C GLN A 39 -5.64 -7.01 6.91
N ILE A 40 -5.18 -6.87 5.65
CA ILE A 40 -4.98 -8.04 4.79
C ILE A 40 -3.89 -8.96 5.35
N LYS A 41 -2.81 -8.40 5.91
CA LYS A 41 -1.75 -9.18 6.54
C LYS A 41 -2.29 -9.96 7.74
N GLN A 42 -3.07 -9.31 8.60
CA GLN A 42 -3.69 -9.96 9.76
C GLN A 42 -4.70 -11.03 9.34
N ALA A 43 -5.54 -10.77 8.34
CA ALA A 43 -6.47 -11.75 7.80
C ALA A 43 -5.73 -12.99 7.27
N TRP A 44 -4.63 -12.78 6.56
CA TRP A 44 -3.77 -13.85 6.06
C TRP A 44 -3.14 -14.66 7.19
N ASP A 45 -2.60 -13.98 8.20
CA ASP A 45 -1.99 -14.63 9.35
C ASP A 45 -3.02 -15.47 10.14
N ASN A 46 -4.30 -15.07 10.10
CA ASN A 46 -5.43 -15.82 10.66
C ASN A 46 -6.05 -16.87 9.69
N ARG A 47 -5.46 -17.10 8.51
CA ARG A 47 -5.99 -17.95 7.42
C ARG A 47 -7.40 -17.56 6.93
N GLN A 48 -7.77 -16.29 7.05
CA GLN A 48 -9.04 -15.77 6.54
C GLN A 48 -8.92 -15.43 5.05
N MET A 49 -8.81 -16.45 4.21
CA MET A 49 -8.57 -16.29 2.77
C MET A 49 -9.71 -15.53 2.07
N ASP A 50 -10.95 -15.68 2.53
CA ASP A 50 -12.10 -14.92 2.00
C ASP A 50 -11.91 -13.40 2.14
N VAL A 51 -11.35 -12.96 3.27
CA VAL A 51 -11.07 -11.55 3.54
C VAL A 51 -9.87 -11.08 2.74
N VAL A 52 -8.86 -11.94 2.57
CA VAL A 52 -7.69 -11.66 1.73
C VAL A 52 -8.11 -11.43 0.29
N ASP A 53 -8.92 -12.32 -0.29
CA ASP A 53 -9.37 -12.21 -1.68
C ASP A 53 -10.25 -10.96 -1.91
N GLN A 54 -11.05 -10.57 -0.92
CA GLN A 54 -11.84 -9.35 -0.99
C GLN A 54 -10.98 -8.08 -0.90
N LEU A 55 -9.94 -8.09 -0.06
CA LEU A 55 -9.07 -6.93 0.16
C LEU A 55 -7.97 -6.78 -0.90
N MET A 56 -7.54 -7.88 -1.53
CA MET A 56 -6.53 -7.93 -2.59
C MET A 56 -6.73 -6.87 -3.69
N PRO A 57 -7.87 -6.81 -4.41
CA PRO A 57 -8.05 -5.85 -5.50
C PRO A 57 -8.02 -4.39 -5.03
N THR A 58 -8.38 -4.13 -3.76
CA THR A 58 -8.38 -2.79 -3.17
C THR A 58 -6.98 -2.25 -2.91
N LEU A 59 -5.96 -3.12 -2.91
CA LEU A 59 -4.56 -2.77 -2.70
C LEU A 59 -3.75 -2.72 -4.01
N SER A 60 -4.38 -2.86 -5.17
CA SER A 60 -3.69 -2.88 -6.48
C SER A 60 -2.81 -1.66 -6.76
N THR A 61 -3.13 -0.50 -6.19
CA THR A 61 -2.33 0.74 -6.32
C THR A 61 -1.24 0.89 -5.26
N TYR A 62 -1.13 -0.03 -4.30
CA TYR A 62 -0.17 0.04 -3.21
C TYR A 62 1.19 -0.56 -3.60
N PRO A 63 2.33 0.11 -3.34
CA PRO A 63 3.65 -0.38 -3.80
C PRO A 63 4.05 -1.79 -3.31
N LEU A 64 3.51 -2.23 -2.16
CA LEU A 64 3.82 -3.56 -1.60
C LEU A 64 2.84 -4.66 -2.06
N TYR A 65 1.86 -4.33 -2.91
CA TYR A 65 0.90 -5.29 -3.44
C TYR A 65 1.53 -6.50 -4.15
N PRO A 66 2.61 -6.37 -4.95
CA PRO A 66 3.24 -7.52 -5.59
C PRO A 66 3.81 -8.55 -4.60
N TYR A 67 4.17 -8.16 -3.37
CA TYR A 67 4.62 -9.10 -2.35
C TYR A 67 3.49 -9.98 -1.83
N LEU A 68 2.26 -9.46 -1.81
CA LEU A 68 1.07 -10.24 -1.46
C LEU A 68 0.79 -11.28 -2.54
N GLN A 69 0.86 -10.89 -3.82
CA GLN A 69 0.73 -11.81 -4.94
C GLN A 69 1.81 -12.91 -4.91
N TYR A 70 3.05 -12.53 -4.65
CA TYR A 70 4.13 -13.50 -4.45
C TYR A 70 3.78 -14.50 -3.34
N ARG A 71 3.30 -14.02 -2.18
CA ARG A 71 2.93 -14.88 -1.05
C ARG A 71 1.83 -15.87 -1.45
N GLN A 72 0.79 -15.42 -2.14
CA GLN A 72 -0.30 -16.28 -2.63
C GLN A 72 0.20 -17.37 -3.58
N ILE A 73 1.08 -16.98 -4.52
CA ILE A 73 1.69 -17.92 -5.47
C ILE A 73 2.56 -18.94 -4.73
N THR A 74 3.35 -18.50 -3.74
CA THR A 74 4.22 -19.41 -2.97
C THR A 74 3.46 -20.31 -1.99
N ASP A 75 2.33 -19.84 -1.45
CA ASP A 75 1.51 -20.61 -0.49
C ASP A 75 0.87 -21.84 -1.14
N ASP A 76 0.50 -21.73 -2.42
CA ASP A 76 -0.08 -22.82 -3.21
C ASP A 76 0.79 -23.22 -4.41
N LEU A 77 2.12 -23.07 -4.28
CA LEU A 77 3.06 -23.27 -5.38
C LEU A 77 2.96 -24.67 -6.01
N MET A 78 2.60 -25.68 -5.21
CA MET A 78 2.46 -27.06 -5.68
C MET A 78 1.26 -27.29 -6.59
N ASN A 79 0.22 -26.45 -6.50
CA ASN A 79 -0.99 -26.55 -7.34
C ASN A 79 -1.11 -25.38 -8.33
N GLN A 80 -0.23 -24.37 -8.25
CA GLN A 80 -0.25 -23.21 -9.13
C GLN A 80 0.33 -23.52 -10.52
N PRO A 81 -0.34 -23.10 -11.61
CA PRO A 81 0.22 -23.24 -12.95
C PRO A 81 1.48 -22.39 -13.11
N ALA A 82 2.55 -22.98 -13.64
CA ALA A 82 3.80 -22.27 -13.95
C ALA A 82 3.59 -21.03 -14.86
N LEU A 83 2.49 -21.00 -15.63
CA LEU A 83 2.09 -19.84 -16.43
C LEU A 83 1.71 -18.62 -15.58
N VAL A 84 1.04 -18.82 -14.44
CA VAL A 84 0.67 -17.73 -13.51
C VAL A 84 1.94 -17.12 -12.91
N VAL A 85 2.89 -17.97 -12.52
CA VAL A 85 4.19 -17.55 -11.98
C VAL A 85 4.99 -16.78 -13.04
N LYS A 86 5.04 -17.28 -14.27
CA LYS A 86 5.73 -16.62 -15.39
C LYS A 86 5.14 -15.26 -15.72
N ASN A 87 3.80 -15.17 -15.84
CA ASN A 87 3.12 -13.90 -16.10
C ASN A 87 3.37 -12.87 -14.98
N PHE A 88 3.44 -13.34 -13.72
CA PHE A 88 3.77 -12.47 -12.59
C PHE A 88 5.21 -11.93 -12.66
N ILE A 89 6.18 -12.78 -13.02
CA ILE A 89 7.59 -12.38 -13.22
C ILE A 89 7.70 -11.36 -14.37
N ASP A 90 7.05 -11.64 -15.51
CA ASP A 90 7.07 -10.77 -16.68
C ASP A 90 6.43 -9.40 -16.39
N ALA A 91 5.38 -9.36 -15.55
CA ALA A 91 4.75 -8.12 -15.12
C ALA A 91 5.57 -7.33 -14.06
N ASN A 92 6.51 -8.00 -13.37
CA ASN A 92 7.25 -7.45 -12.23
C ASN A 92 8.77 -7.71 -12.32
N PRO A 93 9.45 -7.23 -13.37
CA PRO A 93 10.87 -7.56 -13.61
C PRO A 93 11.84 -6.93 -12.60
N THR A 94 11.43 -5.89 -11.87
CA THR A 94 12.30 -5.13 -10.92
C THR A 94 12.15 -5.58 -9.46
N LEU A 95 11.26 -6.52 -9.17
CA LEU A 95 11.03 -7.01 -7.82
C LEU A 95 12.12 -8.03 -7.42
N PRO A 96 12.90 -7.79 -6.35
CA PRO A 96 13.92 -8.77 -5.92
C PRO A 96 13.39 -10.20 -5.74
N PRO A 97 12.16 -10.44 -5.25
CA PRO A 97 11.58 -11.79 -5.17
C PRO A 97 11.25 -12.44 -6.53
N SER A 98 11.02 -11.68 -7.61
CA SER A 98 10.73 -12.26 -8.93
C SER A 98 11.97 -12.89 -9.54
N ALA A 99 13.16 -12.36 -9.23
CA ALA A 99 14.43 -13.03 -9.54
C ALA A 99 14.50 -14.40 -8.85
N PHE A 100 14.13 -14.51 -7.57
CA PHE A 100 14.09 -15.79 -6.86
C PHE A 100 13.11 -16.81 -7.50
N LEU A 101 11.91 -16.39 -7.92
CA LEU A 101 10.98 -17.28 -8.64
C LEU A 101 11.50 -17.71 -10.00
N THR A 102 12.22 -16.82 -10.69
CA THR A 102 12.86 -17.14 -11.98
C THR A 102 13.91 -18.24 -11.82
N PHE A 103 14.67 -18.24 -10.72
CA PHE A 103 15.57 -19.34 -10.38
C PHE A 103 14.81 -20.62 -10.04
N ALA A 104 13.73 -20.53 -9.25
CA ALA A 104 12.95 -21.71 -8.83
C ALA A 104 12.20 -22.41 -9.97
N LEU A 105 11.82 -21.70 -11.03
CA LEU A 105 11.18 -22.27 -12.24
C LEU A 105 12.18 -22.87 -13.24
N ARG A 106 13.48 -22.70 -13.01
CA ARG A 106 14.54 -23.14 -13.94
C ARG A 106 15.12 -24.52 -13.58
N GLU A 107 14.80 -25.04 -12.40
CA GLU A 107 15.15 -26.40 -11.94
C GLU A 107 13.94 -27.34 -12.05
#